data_AF-A0A382P301-F1
#
_entry.id   AF-A0A382P301-F1
#
_cell.length_a   1.000
_cell.length_b   1.000
_cell.length_c   1.000
_cell.angle_alpha   90.00
_cell.angle_beta   90.00
_cell.angle_gamma   90.00
#
_symmetry.space_group_name_H-M   'P 1'
#
loop_
_entity.id
_entity.type
_entity.pdbx_description
1 polymer ?
#
loop_
_entity_poly.entity_id
_entity_poly.type
_entity_poly.pdbx_seq_one_letter_code
_entity_poly.pdbx_strand_id
1 'polypeptide(L)'
;MSIICLVTNRVNFYTVQFCSCTWVDIFGHTSTPKIISLDYTGTQFEIYNKISRNYSNTFLFESLTGPEELAETSIMGFDPEFVVKGYYNRVTIQDRNNSIKTISTTEPLNTIKDLVQKTNDQSYRYLGGAVGIINYDAIRLWEKIPKDHSKNMNDKTIITEPIMEFGIYNDGILFDNKQKKSLYFYYDKNRVDEIKISESKFDKFTISDIKPNLNEDRFTKIVDKAKKYIYDGDIFQVVLSRKFSFRADGDYLKVYQKLRSLNPSPYLYHMKMNEKIVIGSSPEMLLRVTNDQVET
;
A
#
# COMPACT_ATOMS: atom_id res chain seq x y z
N MET A 1 -3.69 4.15 -12.17
CA MET A 1 -2.39 3.99 -11.47
C MET A 1 -2.69 4.11 -9.99
N SER A 2 -2.14 3.26 -9.14
CA SER A 2 -2.34 3.34 -7.69
C SER A 2 -0.96 3.35 -7.05
N ILE A 3 -0.74 4.30 -6.14
CA ILE A 3 0.46 4.41 -5.34
C ILE A 3 0.28 3.47 -4.15
N ILE A 4 1.26 2.63 -3.88
CA ILE A 4 1.30 1.87 -2.63
C ILE A 4 1.93 2.76 -1.58
N CYS A 5 1.27 2.83 -0.45
CA CYS A 5 1.64 3.73 0.61
C CYS A 5 1.79 2.94 1.91
N LEU A 6 2.95 3.10 2.51
CA LEU A 6 3.26 2.66 3.86
C LEU A 6 3.36 3.91 4.71
N VAL A 7 2.29 4.24 5.42
CA VAL A 7 2.26 5.38 6.34
C VAL A 7 2.57 4.87 7.73
N THR A 8 3.81 5.09 8.16
CA THR A 8 4.19 4.96 9.58
C THR A 8 4.17 6.37 10.21
N ASN A 9 4.35 6.48 11.52
CA ASN A 9 4.43 7.80 12.20
C ASN A 9 5.52 8.73 11.70
N ARG A 10 6.36 8.28 10.76
CA ARG A 10 7.36 9.12 10.12
C ARG A 10 6.76 10.14 9.15
N VAL A 11 5.45 10.11 8.87
CA VAL A 11 4.84 11.03 7.89
C VAL A 11 4.06 12.16 8.59
N ASN A 12 4.72 13.32 8.71
CA ASN A 12 3.99 14.58 8.76
C ASN A 12 3.42 14.85 7.36
N PHE A 13 2.10 14.76 7.21
CA PHE A 13 1.42 15.37 6.06
C PHE A 13 1.60 16.88 6.17
N TYR A 14 2.59 17.43 5.47
CA TYR A 14 2.72 18.86 5.30
C TYR A 14 1.79 19.30 4.17
N THR A 15 0.59 19.74 4.51
CA THR A 15 -0.12 20.71 3.67
C THR A 15 0.68 22.00 3.76
N VAL A 16 1.25 22.47 2.64
CA VAL A 16 2.00 23.72 2.61
C VAL A 16 1.04 24.87 2.91
N GLN A 17 0.99 25.29 4.17
CA GLN A 17 0.43 26.57 4.56
C GLN A 17 1.36 27.18 5.62
N PHE A 18 2.11 28.19 5.21
CA PHE A 18 2.94 28.99 6.10
C PHE A 18 2.07 29.61 7.20
N CYS A 19 2.30 29.22 8.46
CA CYS A 19 2.12 30.12 9.59
C CYS A 19 2.94 29.65 10.81
N SER A 20 3.41 30.63 11.55
CA SER A 20 4.47 30.63 12.57
C SER A 20 4.21 29.82 13.84
N CYS A 21 5.31 29.33 14.42
CA CYS A 21 5.59 29.07 15.85
C CYS A 21 4.41 28.97 16.84
N THR A 22 4.26 27.80 17.46
CA THR A 22 4.31 27.63 18.93
C THR A 22 4.48 26.14 19.25
N TRP A 23 5.42 25.83 20.15
CA TRP A 23 5.54 24.55 20.83
C TRP A 23 4.21 24.20 21.52
N VAL A 24 3.62 23.06 21.17
CA VAL A 24 2.48 22.49 21.91
C VAL A 24 2.81 21.04 22.19
N ASP A 25 2.96 20.73 23.48
CA ASP A 25 3.08 19.38 24.01
C ASP A 25 1.99 18.47 23.42
N ILE A 26 2.41 17.42 22.71
CA ILE A 26 1.48 16.51 22.04
C ILE A 26 1.02 15.46 23.06
N PHE A 27 -0.15 15.70 23.63
CA PHE A 27 -0.98 14.65 24.21
C PHE A 27 -1.26 13.58 23.14
N GLY A 28 -0.60 12.44 23.29
CA GLY A 28 -0.82 11.21 22.55
C GLY A 28 -0.06 10.11 23.27
N HIS A 29 -0.69 8.97 23.56
CA HIS A 29 -0.02 7.85 24.21
C HIS A 29 1.14 7.38 23.32
N THR A 30 2.38 7.68 23.73
CA THR A 30 3.58 7.10 23.14
C THR A 30 3.59 5.62 23.48
N SER A 31 3.40 4.77 22.48
CA SER A 31 3.45 3.31 22.68
C SER A 31 4.83 2.82 22.27
N THR A 32 5.51 2.11 23.18
CA THR A 32 6.79 1.45 22.88
C THR A 32 6.50 0.04 22.39
N PRO A 33 6.90 -0.34 21.16
CA PRO A 33 6.67 -1.69 20.68
C PRO A 33 7.55 -2.68 21.44
N LYS A 34 7.03 -3.88 21.67
CA LYS A 34 7.78 -5.02 22.18
C LYS A 34 8.13 -5.92 21.02
N ILE A 35 9.36 -6.44 21.01
CA ILE A 35 9.88 -7.28 19.93
C ILE A 35 10.36 -8.60 20.51
N ILE A 36 9.91 -9.71 19.91
CA ILE A 36 10.29 -11.07 20.30
C ILE A 36 10.80 -11.85 19.08
N SER A 37 11.68 -12.82 19.31
CA SER A 37 12.13 -13.74 18.26
C SER A 37 11.06 -14.79 17.98
N LEU A 38 10.92 -15.19 16.72
CA LEU A 38 10.09 -16.29 16.27
C LEU A 38 10.96 -17.44 15.76
N ASP A 39 10.61 -18.67 16.14
CA ASP A 39 11.29 -19.88 15.68
C ASP A 39 10.72 -20.40 14.35
N TYR A 40 10.37 -19.48 13.45
CA TYR A 40 9.88 -19.82 12.12
C TYR A 40 11.04 -20.21 11.20
N THR A 41 10.91 -21.36 10.55
CA THR A 41 11.89 -21.87 9.59
C THR A 41 11.47 -21.58 8.16
N GLY A 42 12.47 -21.25 7.33
CA GLY A 42 12.30 -20.95 5.90
C GLY A 42 12.61 -19.50 5.55
N THR A 43 12.41 -19.18 4.28
CA THR A 43 12.54 -17.83 3.73
C THR A 43 11.33 -16.97 4.11
N GLN A 44 11.49 -15.64 4.03
CA GLN A 44 10.42 -14.68 4.24
C GLN A 44 9.18 -14.98 3.38
N PHE A 45 9.38 -15.47 2.15
CA PHE A 45 8.29 -15.79 1.24
C PHE A 45 7.56 -17.08 1.64
N GLU A 46 8.28 -18.09 2.13
CA GLU A 46 7.67 -19.33 2.60
C GLU A 46 6.87 -19.09 3.88
N ILE A 47 7.41 -18.30 4.81
CA ILE A 47 6.73 -17.89 6.04
C ILE A 47 5.45 -17.13 5.68
N TYR A 48 5.55 -16.12 4.81
CA TYR A 48 4.38 -15.38 4.36
C TYR A 48 3.35 -16.25 3.62
N ASN A 49 3.78 -17.21 2.79
CA ASN A 49 2.87 -18.14 2.13
C ASN A 49 2.03 -18.89 3.17
N LYS A 50 2.66 -19.45 4.21
CA LYS A 50 1.96 -20.20 5.27
C LYS A 50 0.95 -19.35 6.05
N ILE A 51 1.28 -18.09 6.31
CA ILE A 51 0.42 -17.18 7.09
C ILE A 51 -0.72 -16.62 6.22
N SER A 52 -0.42 -16.14 5.02
CA SER A 52 -1.35 -15.40 4.18
C SER A 52 -2.58 -16.19 3.73
N ARG A 53 -2.54 -17.53 3.79
CA ARG A 53 -3.70 -18.39 3.51
C ARG A 53 -4.83 -18.25 4.52
N ASN A 54 -4.52 -17.85 5.75
CA ASN A 54 -5.48 -17.84 6.86
C ASN A 54 -6.20 -16.51 7.04
N TYR A 55 -5.81 -15.47 6.31
CA TYR A 55 -6.29 -14.11 6.53
C TYR A 55 -6.73 -13.44 5.23
N SER A 56 -7.75 -12.59 5.33
CA SER A 56 -8.28 -11.83 4.18
C SER A 56 -7.50 -10.54 3.93
N ASN A 57 -6.80 -10.01 4.92
CA ASN A 57 -6.00 -8.80 4.82
C ASN A 57 -4.57 -9.09 5.25
N THR A 58 -3.65 -9.14 4.28
CA THR A 58 -2.23 -9.42 4.53
C THR A 58 -1.36 -8.67 3.57
N PHE A 59 -0.11 -8.44 3.94
CA PHE A 59 0.88 -7.95 3.01
C PHE A 59 2.25 -8.55 3.28
N LEU A 60 3.05 -8.60 2.23
CA LEU A 60 4.48 -8.85 2.26
C LEU A 60 5.15 -7.75 1.44
N PHE A 61 6.07 -7.04 2.07
CA PHE A 61 7.00 -6.14 1.40
C PHE A 61 8.41 -6.71 1.47
N GLU A 62 9.05 -6.76 0.31
CA GLU A 62 10.42 -7.23 0.15
C GLU A 62 11.22 -6.20 -0.64
N SER A 63 12.51 -6.16 -0.35
CA SER A 63 13.51 -5.48 -1.15
C SER A 63 14.58 -6.50 -1.48
N LEU A 64 14.55 -7.03 -2.71
CA LEU A 64 15.53 -8.04 -3.14
C LEU A 64 16.79 -7.40 -3.75
N THR A 65 16.68 -6.16 -4.22
CA THR A 65 17.77 -5.39 -4.85
C THR A 65 17.71 -3.95 -4.32
N GLY A 66 18.87 -3.28 -4.19
CA GLY A 66 18.94 -1.89 -3.69
C GLY A 66 20.10 -1.67 -2.71
N PRO A 67 20.23 -0.45 -2.16
CA PRO A 67 21.19 -0.14 -1.09
C PRO A 67 21.05 -1.15 0.07
N GLU A 68 22.17 -1.55 0.70
CA GLU A 68 22.17 -2.59 1.76
C GLU A 68 21.05 -2.38 2.78
N GLU A 69 20.84 -1.13 3.20
CA GLU A 69 19.84 -0.78 4.20
C GLU A 69 18.39 -1.11 3.78
N LEU A 70 18.05 -1.08 2.47
CA LEU A 70 16.73 -1.46 1.95
C LEU A 70 16.55 -2.98 1.89
N ALA A 71 17.60 -3.72 1.52
CA ALA A 71 17.54 -5.18 1.40
C ALA A 71 17.59 -5.93 2.74
N GLU A 72 17.77 -5.22 3.86
CA GLU A 72 17.98 -5.81 5.19
C GLU A 72 16.76 -6.46 5.82
N THR A 73 15.55 -5.92 5.62
CA THR A 73 14.36 -6.38 6.34
C THR A 73 13.18 -6.54 5.41
N SER A 74 12.56 -7.72 5.45
CA SER A 74 11.24 -7.94 4.84
C SER A 74 10.15 -7.75 5.87
N ILE A 75 9.01 -7.19 5.47
CA ILE A 75 7.93 -6.82 6.39
C ILE A 75 6.68 -7.61 6.02
N MET A 76 6.03 -8.20 7.02
CA MET A 76 4.77 -8.90 6.86
C MET A 76 3.74 -8.37 7.84
N GLY A 77 2.53 -8.13 7.32
CA GLY A 77 1.37 -7.84 8.16
C GLY A 77 0.23 -8.81 7.86
N PHE A 78 -0.58 -9.05 8.88
CA PHE A 78 -1.75 -9.90 8.83
C PHE A 78 -2.82 -9.32 9.75
N ASP A 79 -4.09 -9.48 9.35
CA ASP A 79 -5.25 -9.19 10.20
C ASP A 79 -5.18 -7.81 10.90
N PRO A 80 -5.26 -6.70 10.13
CA PRO A 80 -5.13 -5.35 10.68
C PRO A 80 -6.18 -5.10 11.78
N GLU A 81 -5.88 -4.18 12.69
CA GLU A 81 -6.84 -3.73 13.70
C GLU A 81 -8.04 -3.04 13.04
N PHE A 82 -7.76 -2.21 12.03
CA PHE A 82 -8.78 -1.53 11.23
C PHE A 82 -8.51 -1.68 9.74
N VAL A 83 -9.57 -1.90 8.97
CA VAL A 83 -9.58 -1.67 7.52
C VAL A 83 -10.25 -0.33 7.26
N VAL A 84 -9.50 0.60 6.66
CA VAL A 84 -9.92 1.99 6.45
C VAL A 84 -10.05 2.27 4.97
N LYS A 85 -11.22 2.75 4.56
CA LYS A 85 -11.52 3.15 3.18
C LYS A 85 -11.85 4.62 3.12
N GLY A 86 -11.07 5.38 2.36
CA GLY A 86 -11.25 6.81 2.14
C GLY A 86 -12.01 7.10 0.85
N TYR A 87 -12.95 8.02 0.95
CA TYR A 87 -13.74 8.59 -0.15
C TYR A 87 -13.56 10.11 -0.13
N TYR A 88 -14.11 10.79 -1.13
CA TYR A 88 -14.05 12.26 -1.21
C TYR A 88 -14.72 13.00 -0.04
N ASN A 89 -15.72 12.39 0.59
CA ASN A 89 -16.56 13.05 1.60
C ASN A 89 -16.74 12.23 2.89
N ARG A 90 -16.06 11.09 3.00
CA ARG A 90 -16.14 10.20 4.16
C ARG A 90 -14.97 9.24 4.24
N VAL A 91 -14.78 8.70 5.43
CA VAL A 91 -13.93 7.55 5.71
C VAL A 91 -14.77 6.48 6.39
N THR A 92 -14.64 5.23 5.98
CA THR A 92 -15.22 4.08 6.69
C THR A 92 -14.10 3.30 7.36
N ILE A 93 -14.28 2.99 8.65
CA ILE A 93 -13.35 2.25 9.49
C ILE A 93 -14.05 0.98 9.92
N GLN A 94 -13.53 -0.17 9.52
CA GLN A 94 -14.03 -1.48 9.89
C GLN A 94 -13.05 -2.16 10.85
N ASP A 95 -13.51 -2.60 12.02
CA ASP A 95 -12.69 -3.36 12.97
C ASP A 95 -12.66 -4.87 12.65
N ARG A 96 -11.89 -5.64 13.42
CA ARG A 96 -11.81 -7.11 13.29
C ARG A 96 -13.13 -7.84 13.57
N ASN A 97 -14.06 -7.22 14.30
CA ASN A 97 -15.38 -7.77 14.58
C ASN A 97 -16.40 -7.43 13.47
N ASN A 98 -15.95 -6.81 12.38
CA ASN A 98 -16.77 -6.31 11.27
C ASN A 98 -17.73 -5.18 11.67
N SER A 99 -17.50 -4.51 12.80
CA SER A 99 -18.19 -3.27 13.12
C SER A 99 -17.67 -2.15 12.23
N ILE A 100 -18.59 -1.41 11.60
CA ILE A 100 -18.25 -0.34 10.66
C ILE A 100 -18.65 1.00 11.25
N LYS A 101 -17.67 1.89 11.39
CA LYS A 101 -17.88 3.31 11.70
C LYS A 101 -17.66 4.14 10.44
N THR A 102 -18.56 5.08 10.17
CA THR A 102 -18.41 6.05 9.08
C THR A 102 -18.22 7.44 9.66
N ILE A 103 -17.20 8.15 9.18
CA ILE A 103 -16.89 9.53 9.56
C ILE A 103 -17.01 10.39 8.31
N SER A 104 -17.85 11.43 8.35
CA SER A 104 -17.90 12.39 7.25
C SER A 104 -16.73 13.37 7.38
N THR A 105 -15.95 13.49 6.31
CA THR A 105 -14.74 14.33 6.26
C THR A 105 -14.37 14.60 4.81
N THR A 106 -13.81 15.77 4.53
CA THR A 106 -13.19 16.09 3.24
C THR A 106 -11.69 15.82 3.23
N GLU A 107 -11.11 15.46 4.37
CA GLU A 107 -9.68 15.23 4.56
C GLU A 107 -9.43 13.78 5.04
N PRO A 108 -9.59 12.78 4.16
CA PRO A 108 -9.52 11.37 4.57
C PRO A 108 -8.14 10.97 5.11
N LEU A 109 -7.05 11.57 4.62
CA LEU A 109 -5.69 11.27 5.10
C LEU A 109 -5.46 11.71 6.55
N ASN A 110 -6.05 12.84 6.98
CA ASN A 110 -5.96 13.30 8.36
C ASN A 110 -6.66 12.30 9.29
N THR A 111 -7.85 11.83 8.92
CA THR A 111 -8.57 10.80 9.68
C THR A 111 -7.81 9.48 9.74
N ILE A 112 -7.11 9.08 8.66
CA ILE A 112 -6.26 7.88 8.67
C ILE A 112 -5.04 8.08 9.58
N LYS A 113 -4.42 9.27 9.54
CA LYS A 113 -3.27 9.62 10.38
C LYS A 113 -3.60 9.48 11.87
N ASP A 114 -4.79 9.92 12.28
CA ASP A 114 -5.24 9.86 13.68
C ASP A 114 -5.43 8.42 14.20
N LEU A 115 -5.54 7.42 13.31
CA LEU A 115 -5.66 6.01 13.68
C LEU A 115 -4.30 5.31 13.86
N VAL A 116 -3.21 5.91 13.39
CA VAL A 116 -1.87 5.31 13.49
C VAL A 116 -1.30 5.59 14.88
N GLN A 117 -0.95 4.53 15.62
CA GLN A 117 -0.32 4.66 16.94
C GLN A 117 1.04 5.33 16.82
N LYS A 118 1.38 6.28 17.70
CA LYS A 118 2.67 7.01 17.71
C LYS A 118 3.76 6.23 18.43
N THR A 119 4.91 6.03 17.75
CA THR A 119 6.12 5.45 18.32
C THR A 119 7.35 6.31 18.05
N ASN A 120 8.22 6.42 19.05
CA ASN A 120 9.55 7.02 18.94
C ASN A 120 10.65 5.97 18.70
N ASP A 121 10.29 4.69 18.71
CA ASP A 121 11.24 3.60 18.46
C ASP A 121 11.58 3.53 16.97
N GLN A 122 12.89 3.58 16.67
CA GLN A 122 13.43 3.55 15.31
C GLN A 122 14.38 2.39 15.08
N SER A 123 14.39 1.39 15.98
CA SER A 123 15.19 0.18 15.87
C SER A 123 14.96 -0.55 14.55
N TYR A 124 13.74 -0.45 14.00
CA TYR A 124 13.38 -0.98 12.69
C TYR A 124 12.67 0.08 11.83
N ARG A 125 12.73 -0.10 10.51
CA ARG A 125 12.09 0.80 9.53
C ARG A 125 10.57 0.78 9.59
N TYR A 126 10.01 -0.32 10.07
CA TYR A 126 8.58 -0.51 10.22
C TYR A 126 8.29 -1.18 11.56
N LEU A 127 7.45 -0.53 12.35
CA LEU A 127 6.94 -1.03 13.62
C LEU A 127 5.44 -0.72 13.67
N GLY A 128 4.72 -1.04 12.58
CA GLY A 128 3.29 -0.77 12.49
C GLY A 128 2.94 0.58 11.86
N GLY A 129 1.67 0.72 11.50
CA GLY A 129 1.12 1.87 10.80
C GLY A 129 0.02 1.52 9.81
N ALA A 130 -0.32 2.46 8.93
CA ALA A 130 -1.26 2.24 7.85
C ALA A 130 -0.53 1.69 6.61
N VAL A 131 -0.98 0.55 6.09
CA VAL A 131 -0.44 -0.09 4.89
C VAL A 131 -1.53 -0.24 3.86
N GLY A 132 -1.33 0.27 2.65
CA GLY A 132 -2.40 0.28 1.67
C GLY A 132 -2.08 0.91 0.32
N ILE A 133 -3.13 1.35 -0.34
CA ILE A 133 -3.10 2.00 -1.65
C ILE A 133 -3.78 3.37 -1.62
N ILE A 134 -3.22 4.31 -2.37
CA ILE A 134 -3.85 5.56 -2.77
C ILE A 134 -4.02 5.52 -4.29
N ASN A 135 -5.26 5.57 -4.77
CA ASN A 135 -5.53 5.58 -6.20
C ASN A 135 -5.19 6.95 -6.81
N TYR A 136 -4.77 6.97 -8.08
CA TYR A 136 -4.43 8.21 -8.79
C TYR A 136 -5.53 9.26 -8.70
N ASP A 137 -6.82 8.86 -8.76
CA ASP A 137 -7.95 9.78 -8.65
C ASP A 137 -8.02 10.54 -7.31
N ALA A 138 -7.29 10.10 -6.27
CA ALA A 138 -7.14 10.86 -5.03
C ALA A 138 -6.52 12.26 -5.27
N ILE A 139 -5.77 12.47 -6.37
CA ILE A 139 -5.26 13.80 -6.75
C ILE A 139 -6.35 14.87 -6.79
N ARG A 140 -7.60 14.48 -7.06
CA ARG A 140 -8.77 15.37 -7.12
C ARG A 140 -9.22 15.90 -5.76
N LEU A 141 -8.62 15.43 -4.66
CA LEU A 141 -8.75 16.05 -3.34
C LEU A 141 -8.00 17.39 -3.27
N TRP A 142 -6.89 17.50 -3.99
CA TRP A 142 -6.01 18.67 -3.94
C TRP A 142 -6.11 19.53 -5.21
N GLU A 143 -6.32 18.90 -6.37
CA GLU A 143 -6.32 19.58 -7.66
C GLU A 143 -7.68 19.57 -8.36
N LYS A 144 -8.03 20.70 -8.97
CA LYS A 144 -9.27 20.86 -9.76
C LYS A 144 -9.12 20.26 -11.16
N ILE A 145 -9.24 18.94 -11.26
CA ILE A 145 -9.14 18.23 -12.54
C ILE A 145 -10.54 17.98 -13.13
N PRO A 146 -10.77 18.25 -14.44
CA PRO A 146 -12.03 17.91 -15.11
C PRO A 146 -12.42 16.43 -14.96
N LYS A 147 -13.72 16.13 -14.84
CA LYS A 147 -14.25 14.75 -14.65
C LYS A 147 -14.39 13.95 -15.96
N ASP A 148 -13.74 14.38 -17.04
CA ASP A 148 -14.15 14.05 -18.41
C ASP A 148 -13.84 12.61 -18.88
N HIS A 149 -13.37 11.72 -17.99
CA HIS A 149 -13.21 10.29 -18.33
C HIS A 149 -14.55 9.54 -18.42
N SER A 150 -15.67 10.11 -17.96
CA SER A 150 -16.97 9.43 -17.90
C SER A 150 -17.94 9.73 -19.05
N LYS A 151 -17.52 10.32 -20.18
CA LYS A 151 -18.43 10.50 -21.33
C LYS A 151 -18.86 9.18 -22.00
N ASN A 152 -18.28 8.04 -21.63
CA ASN A 152 -18.67 6.70 -22.10
C ASN A 152 -19.10 5.73 -20.97
N MET A 153 -19.49 6.24 -19.80
CA MET A 153 -20.28 5.47 -18.84
C MET A 153 -21.50 6.30 -18.49
N ASN A 154 -22.67 5.86 -18.92
CA ASN A 154 -23.97 6.41 -18.55
C ASN A 154 -24.29 6.18 -17.06
N ASP A 155 -23.35 6.47 -16.17
CA ASP A 155 -23.51 6.18 -14.77
C ASP A 155 -23.12 7.40 -13.94
N LYS A 156 -24.15 8.13 -13.53
CA LYS A 156 -24.13 9.06 -12.38
C LYS A 156 -24.02 8.25 -11.07
N THR A 157 -23.30 7.14 -11.05
CA THR A 157 -22.96 6.46 -9.82
C THR A 157 -21.98 7.34 -9.07
N ILE A 158 -22.40 7.74 -7.87
CA ILE A 158 -21.53 8.02 -6.74
C ILE A 158 -20.30 7.11 -6.87
N ILE A 159 -19.08 7.64 -6.83
CA ILE A 159 -17.87 6.83 -6.81
C ILE A 159 -17.99 5.91 -5.58
N THR A 160 -18.43 4.67 -5.81
CA THR A 160 -18.69 3.65 -4.79
C THR A 160 -17.40 2.97 -4.37
N GLU A 161 -16.37 3.07 -5.21
CA GLU A 161 -15.03 2.58 -4.91
C GLU A 161 -14.25 3.60 -4.07
N PRO A 162 -13.49 3.16 -3.08
CA PRO A 162 -12.64 4.05 -2.31
C PRO A 162 -11.50 4.61 -3.15
N ILE A 163 -11.15 5.89 -2.95
CA ILE A 163 -9.98 6.52 -3.57
C ILE A 163 -8.67 6.14 -2.84
N MET A 164 -8.78 5.59 -1.63
CA MET A 164 -7.67 5.05 -0.87
C MET A 164 -8.16 3.97 0.08
N GLU A 165 -7.34 2.95 0.33
CA GLU A 165 -7.69 1.81 1.17
C GLU A 165 -6.46 1.38 1.95
N PHE A 166 -6.58 1.21 3.26
CA PHE A 166 -5.49 0.90 4.17
C PHE A 166 -5.91 -0.14 5.21
N GLY A 167 -4.97 -0.98 5.65
CA GLY A 167 -5.04 -1.68 6.93
C GLY A 167 -4.19 -0.95 7.97
N ILE A 168 -4.70 -0.78 9.19
CA ILE A 168 -3.96 -0.26 10.34
C ILE A 168 -3.40 -1.46 11.11
N TYR A 169 -2.08 -1.59 11.16
CA TYR A 169 -1.38 -2.71 11.76
C TYR A 169 -0.60 -2.24 13.00
N ASN A 170 -0.96 -2.75 14.17
CA ASN A 170 -0.28 -2.49 15.44
C ASN A 170 0.59 -3.68 15.89
N ASP A 171 0.75 -4.67 15.02
CA ASP A 171 1.63 -5.80 15.17
C ASP A 171 1.98 -6.36 13.78
N GLY A 172 3.05 -7.16 13.72
CA GLY A 172 3.51 -7.74 12.47
C GLY A 172 4.81 -8.51 12.62
N ILE A 173 5.24 -9.12 11.52
CA ILE A 173 6.46 -9.91 11.46
C ILE A 173 7.51 -9.16 10.64
N LEU A 174 8.70 -9.07 11.19
CA LEU A 174 9.90 -8.60 10.51
C LEU A 174 10.77 -9.81 10.22
N PHE A 175 11.36 -9.86 9.03
CA PHE A 175 12.33 -10.87 8.68
C PHE A 175 13.67 -10.20 8.39
N ASP A 176 14.65 -10.44 9.25
CA ASP A 176 16.02 -9.97 9.08
C ASP A 176 16.70 -10.83 8.00
N ASN A 177 16.93 -10.24 6.83
CA ASN A 177 17.54 -10.92 5.70
C ASN A 177 19.03 -11.21 5.90
N LYS A 178 19.71 -10.50 6.81
CA LYS A 178 21.14 -10.72 7.15
C LYS A 178 21.27 -11.88 8.14
N GLN A 179 20.50 -11.86 9.23
CA GLN A 179 20.54 -12.89 10.26
C GLN A 179 19.69 -14.13 9.93
N LYS A 180 18.81 -14.04 8.92
CA LYS A 180 17.80 -15.06 8.58
C LYS A 180 16.92 -15.41 9.77
N LYS A 181 16.50 -14.39 10.52
CA LYS A 181 15.64 -14.52 11.71
C LYS A 181 14.31 -13.82 11.51
N SER A 182 13.27 -14.44 12.06
CA SER A 182 11.94 -13.85 12.13
C SER A 182 11.76 -13.20 13.49
N LEU A 183 11.23 -11.98 13.50
CA LEU A 183 10.93 -11.21 14.69
C LEU A 183 9.45 -10.81 14.64
N TYR A 184 8.80 -10.76 15.79
CA TYR A 184 7.43 -10.29 15.92
C TYR A 184 7.40 -9.05 16.80
N PHE A 185 6.83 -7.96 16.28
CA PHE A 185 6.60 -6.75 17.04
C PHE A 185 5.11 -6.59 17.36
N TYR A 186 4.81 -6.02 18.51
CA TYR A 186 3.45 -5.67 18.94
C TYR A 186 3.47 -4.51 19.94
N TYR A 187 2.38 -3.75 20.03
CA TYR A 187 2.21 -2.70 21.04
C TYR A 187 1.46 -3.20 22.28
N ASP A 188 0.12 -3.25 22.20
CA ASP A 188 -0.72 -3.50 23.36
C ASP A 188 -0.93 -4.99 23.63
N LYS A 189 -1.22 -5.77 22.57
CA LYS A 189 -1.56 -7.18 22.66
C LYS A 189 -0.57 -8.04 21.88
N ASN A 190 0.09 -8.97 22.58
CA ASN A 190 0.85 -10.04 21.94
C ASN A 190 -0.13 -11.06 21.34
N ARG A 191 -0.09 -11.26 20.02
CA ARG A 191 -0.94 -12.23 19.31
C ARG A 191 -0.14 -13.35 18.66
N VAL A 192 1.12 -13.58 19.06
CA VAL A 192 1.99 -14.58 18.44
C VAL A 192 1.36 -15.98 18.42
N ASP A 193 0.70 -16.38 19.51
CA ASP A 193 0.05 -17.69 19.63
C ASP A 193 -1.28 -17.76 18.86
N GLU A 194 -1.82 -16.62 18.42
CA GLU A 194 -3.05 -16.53 17.61
C GLU A 194 -2.75 -16.59 16.10
N ILE A 195 -1.46 -16.57 15.70
CA ILE A 195 -1.06 -16.59 14.29
C ILE A 195 -1.39 -17.96 13.70
N LYS A 196 -2.34 -17.98 12.77
CA LYS A 196 -2.72 -19.17 12.02
C LYS A 196 -1.73 -19.44 10.91
N ILE A 197 -1.11 -20.62 10.96
CA ILE A 197 -0.13 -21.11 10.00
C ILE A 197 -0.72 -22.33 9.30
N SER A 198 -0.73 -22.32 7.98
CA SER A 198 -1.08 -23.48 7.16
C SER A 198 0.15 -24.06 6.47
N GLU A 199 0.01 -25.24 5.87
CA GLU A 199 1.05 -25.76 4.99
C GLU A 199 1.26 -24.86 3.77
N SER A 200 2.52 -24.77 3.34
CA SER A 200 2.88 -24.05 2.12
C SER A 200 2.28 -24.77 0.92
N LYS A 201 1.38 -24.10 0.21
CA LYS A 201 0.77 -24.62 -1.03
C LYS A 201 1.05 -23.66 -2.18
N PHE A 202 1.18 -24.22 -3.38
CA PHE A 202 1.32 -23.49 -4.63
C PHE A 202 0.33 -24.07 -5.64
N ASP A 203 -0.92 -23.62 -5.58
CA ASP A 203 -2.00 -24.10 -6.44
C ASP A 203 -1.88 -23.55 -7.86
N LYS A 204 -2.53 -24.17 -8.85
CA LYS A 204 -2.46 -23.71 -10.25
C LYS A 204 -2.96 -22.25 -10.34
N PHE A 205 -2.36 -21.47 -11.24
CA PHE A 205 -2.82 -20.13 -11.60
C PHE A 205 -3.04 -20.10 -13.11
N THR A 206 -4.18 -19.59 -13.56
CA THR A 206 -4.56 -19.51 -14.97
C THR A 206 -5.05 -18.12 -15.32
N ILE A 207 -4.87 -17.74 -16.59
CA ILE A 207 -5.36 -16.47 -17.12
C ILE A 207 -6.12 -16.72 -18.42
N SER A 208 -7.08 -15.85 -18.72
CA SER A 208 -7.67 -15.74 -20.06
C SER A 208 -6.76 -14.93 -20.99
N ASP A 209 -7.22 -14.75 -22.23
CA ASP A 209 -6.61 -13.80 -23.16
C ASP A 209 -6.58 -12.37 -22.59
N ILE A 210 -5.50 -11.67 -22.91
CA ILE A 210 -5.26 -10.29 -22.49
C ILE A 210 -6.00 -9.35 -23.44
N LYS A 211 -6.82 -8.47 -22.87
CA LYS A 211 -7.61 -7.47 -23.59
C LYS A 211 -7.10 -6.06 -23.26
N PRO A 212 -6.59 -5.30 -24.25
CA PRO A 212 -6.27 -3.90 -24.08
C PRO A 212 -7.54 -3.04 -24.05
N ASN A 213 -7.55 -1.96 -23.27
CA ASN A 213 -8.64 -0.98 -23.27
C ASN A 213 -8.58 0.01 -24.45
N LEU A 214 -7.43 0.11 -25.10
CA LEU A 214 -7.15 1.02 -26.21
C LEU A 214 -6.34 0.28 -27.28
N ASN A 215 -6.79 0.36 -28.53
CA ASN A 215 -6.04 -0.15 -29.67
C ASN A 215 -4.92 0.82 -30.08
N GLU A 216 -4.04 0.34 -30.95
CA GLU A 216 -2.88 1.09 -31.42
C GLU A 216 -3.27 2.41 -32.09
N ASP A 217 -4.18 2.38 -33.08
CA ASP A 217 -4.61 3.60 -33.80
C ASP A 217 -5.14 4.69 -32.86
N ARG A 218 -5.95 4.32 -31.86
CA ARG A 218 -6.44 5.29 -30.87
C ARG A 218 -5.34 5.79 -29.96
N PHE A 219 -4.42 4.92 -29.54
CA PHE A 219 -3.29 5.32 -28.71
C PHE A 219 -2.36 6.28 -29.46
N THR A 220 -2.06 6.01 -30.73
CA THR A 220 -1.28 6.89 -31.61
C THR A 220 -1.93 8.27 -31.74
N LYS A 221 -3.25 8.34 -31.92
CA LYS A 221 -3.96 9.64 -31.92
C LYS A 221 -3.82 10.42 -30.61
N ILE A 222 -3.80 9.73 -29.47
CA ILE A 222 -3.57 10.36 -28.16
C ILE A 222 -2.12 10.88 -28.05
N VAL A 223 -1.15 10.10 -28.55
CA VAL A 223 0.27 10.50 -28.61
C VAL A 223 0.45 11.72 -29.50
N ASP A 224 -0.17 11.76 -30.69
CA ASP A 224 -0.06 12.91 -31.60
C ASP A 224 -0.70 14.16 -31.01
N LYS A 225 -1.82 14.01 -30.30
CA LYS A 225 -2.43 15.09 -29.54
C LYS A 225 -1.50 15.61 -28.44
N ALA A 226 -0.85 14.72 -27.70
CA ALA A 226 0.12 15.10 -26.67
C ALA A 226 1.33 15.84 -27.27
N LYS A 227 1.86 15.37 -28.41
CA LYS A 227 2.94 16.06 -29.14
C LYS A 227 2.51 17.46 -29.57
N LYS A 228 1.26 17.61 -30.04
CA LYS A 228 0.72 18.93 -30.38
C LYS A 228 0.68 19.86 -29.16
N TYR A 229 0.22 19.40 -28.01
CA TYR A 229 0.25 20.20 -26.78
C TYR A 229 1.67 20.58 -26.35
N ILE A 230 2.65 19.70 -26.56
CA ILE A 230 4.06 20.03 -26.31
C ILE A 230 4.56 21.11 -27.29
N TYR A 231 4.24 20.96 -28.57
CA TYR A 231 4.63 21.91 -29.61
C TYR A 231 3.99 23.29 -29.41
N ASP A 232 2.71 23.34 -29.04
CA ASP A 232 1.96 24.57 -28.80
C ASP A 232 2.40 25.27 -27.48
N GLY A 233 3.23 24.62 -26.66
CA GLY A 233 3.79 25.16 -25.42
C GLY A 233 2.91 24.98 -24.17
N ASP A 234 1.85 24.16 -24.25
CA ASP A 234 0.94 23.93 -23.14
C ASP A 234 1.56 23.06 -22.02
N ILE A 235 2.41 22.10 -22.40
CA ILE A 235 3.09 21.17 -21.48
C ILE A 235 4.50 20.85 -21.97
N PHE A 236 5.42 20.49 -21.07
CA PHE A 236 6.75 19.97 -21.47
C PHE A 236 6.73 18.46 -21.74
N GLN A 237 5.96 17.71 -20.94
CA GLN A 237 5.87 16.26 -21.00
C GLN A 237 4.51 15.79 -20.48
N VAL A 238 4.02 14.67 -21.00
CA VAL A 238 2.90 13.92 -20.42
C VAL A 238 3.19 12.42 -20.47
N VAL A 239 2.88 11.72 -19.38
CA VAL A 239 3.01 10.26 -19.31
C VAL A 239 1.66 9.63 -19.62
N LEU A 240 1.54 9.12 -20.84
CA LEU A 240 0.33 8.42 -21.31
C LEU A 240 0.37 6.96 -20.89
N SER A 241 -0.79 6.40 -20.52
CA SER A 241 -0.90 4.99 -20.14
C SER A 241 -2.09 4.31 -20.81
N ARG A 242 -2.02 2.97 -20.87
CA ARG A 242 -3.10 2.09 -21.31
C ARG A 242 -3.26 0.94 -20.32
N LYS A 243 -4.47 0.40 -20.22
CA LYS A 243 -4.82 -0.68 -19.30
C LYS A 243 -5.00 -1.99 -20.07
N PHE A 244 -4.42 -3.05 -19.55
CA PHE A 244 -4.69 -4.41 -19.97
C PHE A 244 -5.53 -5.11 -18.92
N SER A 245 -6.43 -5.97 -19.37
CA SER A 245 -7.35 -6.72 -18.51
C SER A 245 -7.47 -8.15 -18.97
N PHE A 246 -7.59 -9.07 -18.03
CA PHE A 246 -7.80 -10.49 -18.27
C PHE A 246 -8.54 -11.06 -17.06
N ARG A 247 -9.22 -12.20 -17.24
CA ARG A 247 -9.71 -12.99 -16.12
C ARG A 247 -8.56 -13.84 -15.60
N ALA A 248 -8.43 -13.92 -14.29
CA ALA A 248 -7.43 -14.73 -13.62
C ALA A 248 -8.11 -15.57 -12.54
N ASP A 249 -7.64 -16.80 -12.34
CA ASP A 249 -8.15 -17.71 -11.32
C ASP A 249 -7.01 -18.54 -10.70
N GLY A 250 -7.20 -18.95 -9.45
CA GLY A 250 -6.26 -19.78 -8.70
C GLY A 250 -5.29 -19.00 -7.81
N ASP A 251 -4.04 -19.46 -7.73
CA ASP A 251 -3.09 -18.99 -6.72
C ASP A 251 -2.28 -17.75 -7.13
N TYR A 252 -2.75 -16.57 -6.72
CA TYR A 252 -2.09 -15.30 -7.02
C TYR A 252 -0.68 -15.17 -6.43
N LEU A 253 -0.32 -15.93 -5.38
CA LEU A 253 1.07 -15.95 -4.88
C LEU A 253 2.06 -16.51 -5.90
N LYS A 254 1.61 -17.34 -6.86
CA LYS A 254 2.48 -17.77 -7.99
C LYS A 254 2.85 -16.63 -8.91
N VAL A 255 1.96 -15.66 -9.09
CA VAL A 255 2.25 -14.46 -9.89
C VAL A 255 3.35 -13.67 -9.22
N TYR A 256 3.21 -13.46 -7.91
CA TYR A 256 4.24 -12.78 -7.13
C TYR A 256 5.57 -13.55 -7.11
N GLN A 257 5.55 -14.88 -6.94
CA GLN A 257 6.75 -15.72 -7.02
C GLN A 257 7.49 -15.53 -8.36
N LYS A 258 6.76 -15.62 -9.49
CA LYS A 258 7.36 -15.40 -10.81
C LYS A 258 7.86 -13.97 -10.99
N LEU A 259 7.12 -12.98 -10.49
CA LEU A 259 7.52 -11.58 -10.58
C LEU A 259 8.81 -11.29 -9.83
N ARG A 260 8.98 -11.86 -8.62
CA ARG A 260 10.21 -11.76 -7.82
C ARG A 260 11.43 -12.30 -8.58
N SER A 261 11.28 -13.43 -9.28
CA SER A 261 12.36 -14.04 -10.04
C SER A 261 12.70 -13.29 -11.34
N LEU A 262 11.69 -12.76 -12.03
CA LEU A 262 11.87 -12.10 -13.32
C LEU A 262 12.33 -10.64 -13.18
N ASN A 263 11.78 -9.91 -12.22
CA ASN A 263 12.04 -8.49 -12.01
C ASN A 263 12.27 -8.22 -10.51
N PRO A 264 13.43 -8.60 -9.95
CA PRO A 264 13.76 -8.27 -8.58
C PRO A 264 13.96 -6.75 -8.45
N SER A 265 13.15 -6.10 -7.61
CA SER A 265 13.18 -4.65 -7.39
C SER A 265 13.34 -4.30 -5.90
N PRO A 266 13.69 -3.03 -5.59
CA PRO A 266 13.72 -2.52 -4.22
C PRO A 266 12.34 -2.48 -3.55
N TYR A 267 11.25 -2.48 -4.32
CA TYR A 267 9.89 -2.37 -3.78
C TYR A 267 9.00 -3.48 -4.37
N LEU A 268 9.23 -4.71 -3.90
CA LEU A 268 8.37 -5.85 -4.17
C LEU A 268 7.25 -5.92 -3.14
N TYR A 269 6.04 -6.16 -3.62
CA TYR A 269 4.88 -6.26 -2.75
C TYR A 269 3.86 -7.29 -3.24
N HIS A 270 3.31 -8.00 -2.27
CA HIS A 270 2.07 -8.75 -2.41
C HIS A 270 1.14 -8.32 -1.28
N MET A 271 -0.04 -7.81 -1.61
CA MET A 271 -1.00 -7.32 -0.63
C MET A 271 -2.40 -7.85 -0.96
N LYS A 272 -2.97 -8.59 -0.02
CA LYS A 272 -4.36 -9.03 -0.02
C LYS A 272 -5.16 -8.05 0.81
N MET A 273 -6.21 -7.47 0.23
CA MET A 273 -7.10 -6.49 0.81
C MET A 273 -8.54 -6.99 0.61
N ASN A 274 -8.93 -7.95 1.44
CA ASN A 274 -10.19 -8.69 1.31
C ASN A 274 -10.32 -9.38 -0.06
N GLU A 275 -11.22 -8.90 -0.92
CA GLU A 275 -11.47 -9.44 -2.26
C GLU A 275 -10.47 -8.93 -3.32
N LYS A 276 -9.64 -7.95 -2.98
CA LYS A 276 -8.66 -7.34 -3.87
C LYS A 276 -7.26 -7.86 -3.56
N ILE A 277 -6.49 -8.16 -4.60
CA ILE A 277 -5.08 -8.51 -4.47
C ILE A 277 -4.25 -7.55 -5.33
N VAL A 278 -3.24 -6.94 -4.72
CA VAL A 278 -2.31 -6.01 -5.36
C VAL A 278 -0.94 -6.66 -5.35
N ILE A 279 -0.37 -6.85 -6.54
CA ILE A 279 0.93 -7.50 -6.75
C ILE A 279 1.77 -6.57 -7.61
N GLY A 280 3.04 -6.40 -7.26
CA GLY A 280 3.93 -5.61 -8.09
C GLY A 280 5.37 -5.62 -7.64
N SER A 281 6.17 -4.99 -8.50
CA SER A 281 7.61 -4.86 -8.41
C SER A 281 7.90 -3.45 -8.92
N SER A 282 7.98 -2.48 -8.01
CA SER A 282 8.22 -1.08 -8.37
C SER A 282 9.71 -0.79 -8.34
N PRO A 283 10.29 -0.26 -9.43
CA PRO A 283 11.69 0.18 -9.42
C PRO A 283 11.86 1.54 -8.73
N GLU A 284 10.79 2.33 -8.64
CA GLU A 284 10.84 3.72 -8.20
C GLU A 284 10.05 3.93 -6.90
N MET A 285 10.64 4.76 -6.03
CA MET A 285 10.01 5.28 -4.82
C MET A 285 9.31 6.59 -5.16
N LEU A 286 8.11 6.82 -4.62
CA LEU A 286 7.46 8.12 -4.77
C LEU A 286 8.05 9.14 -3.79
N LEU A 287 8.09 8.77 -2.52
CA LEU A 287 8.54 9.59 -1.42
C LEU A 287 8.87 8.68 -0.23
N ARG A 288 9.89 9.05 0.52
CA ARG A 288 10.14 8.54 1.87
C ARG A 288 10.31 9.71 2.81
N VAL A 289 9.70 9.59 3.99
CA VAL A 289 9.91 10.53 5.09
C VAL A 289 10.55 9.76 6.24
N THR A 290 11.70 10.23 6.71
CA THR A 290 12.41 9.71 7.87
C THR A 290 12.74 10.87 8.78
N ASN A 291 12.16 10.89 9.99
CA ASN A 291 12.21 12.04 10.88
C ASN A 291 11.70 13.28 10.14
N ASP A 292 12.48 14.34 10.09
CA ASP A 292 12.17 15.57 9.36
C ASP A 292 12.80 15.61 7.95
N GLN A 293 13.35 14.49 7.47
CA GLN A 293 13.95 14.38 6.14
C GLN A 293 12.98 13.75 5.15
N VAL A 294 12.94 14.33 3.95
CA VAL A 294 12.09 13.91 2.84
C VAL A 294 12.99 13.56 1.66
N GLU A 295 12.77 12.39 1.06
CA GLU A 295 13.55 11.85 -0.06
C GLU A 295 12.61 11.35 -1.17
N THR A 296 13.00 11.51 -2.44
CA THR A 296 12.27 11.03 -3.63
C THR A 296 13.21 10.26 -4.54
#